data_AF-A0AAU1XKR1-F1
#
_entry.id   AF-A0AAU1XKR1-F1
#
_cell.length_a   1.000
_cell.length_b   1.000
_cell.length_c   1.000
_cell.angle_alpha   90.00
_cell.angle_beta   90.00
_cell.angle_gamma   90.00
#
_symmetry.space_group_name_H-M   'P 1'
#
loop_
_entity.id
_entity.type
_entity.pdbx_description
1 polymer ?
#
loop_
_entity_poly.entity_id
_entity_poly.type
_entity_poly.pdbx_seq_one_letter_code
_entity_poly.pdbx_strand_id
1 'polypeptide(L)'
;MNNDPVIFTSTIAPHSPALLRWPEGADPNLLVSQFPAGFFTWDKNLCCPTFPAGQVSTVVEALFKDFTYVGIRSGKSEKELEYENRVKRPAHIRPREKSYQ
;
A
#
# COMPACT_ATOMS: atom_id res chain seq x y z
N MET A 1 -7.72 16.58 0.00
CA MET A 1 -7.53 15.13 -0.27
C MET A 1 -6.51 14.63 0.72
N ASN A 2 -6.76 13.51 1.40
CA ASN A 2 -5.77 12.95 2.32
C ASN A 2 -4.68 12.27 1.47
N ASN A 3 -3.45 12.78 1.52
CA ASN A 3 -2.29 12.24 0.80
C ASN A 3 -1.74 10.97 1.49
N ASP A 4 -2.60 9.99 1.71
CA ASP A 4 -2.21 8.70 2.30
C ASP A 4 -2.03 7.64 1.19
N PRO A 5 -1.11 6.68 1.38
CA PRO A 5 -1.04 5.51 0.52
C PRO A 5 -2.32 4.68 0.64
N VAL A 6 -2.74 4.07 -0.47
CA VAL A 6 -3.94 3.22 -0.52
C VAL A 6 -3.57 1.84 -1.03
N ILE A 7 -3.99 0.80 -0.31
CA ILE A 7 -3.96 -0.58 -0.76
C ILE A 7 -5.36 -0.97 -1.22
N PHE A 8 -5.45 -1.51 -2.44
CA PHE A 8 -6.69 -2.06 -2.98
C PHE A 8 -6.59 -3.58 -3.12
N THR A 9 -7.58 -4.31 -2.59
CA THR A 9 -7.72 -5.77 -2.75
C THR A 9 -8.97 -6.11 -3.57
N SER A 10 -8.86 -7.03 -4.53
CA SER A 10 -10.02 -7.48 -5.30
C SER A 10 -10.82 -8.54 -4.54
N THR A 11 -12.16 -8.42 -4.55
CA THR A 11 -13.08 -9.44 -4.02
C THR A 11 -13.51 -10.46 -5.07
N ILE A 12 -13.15 -10.26 -6.35
CA ILE A 12 -13.47 -11.18 -7.44
C ILE A 12 -12.48 -12.34 -7.45
N ALA A 13 -13.00 -13.56 -7.60
CA ALA A 13 -12.20 -14.76 -7.83
C ALA A 13 -11.81 -14.90 -9.32
N PRO A 14 -10.57 -15.33 -9.64
CA PRO A 14 -9.50 -15.70 -8.72
C PRO A 14 -8.91 -14.47 -8.01
N HIS A 15 -8.59 -14.62 -6.72
CA HIS A 15 -8.04 -13.53 -5.91
C HIS A 15 -6.86 -12.87 -6.64
N SER A 16 -7.10 -11.64 -7.09
CA SER A 16 -6.09 -10.89 -7.82
C SER A 16 -5.04 -10.34 -6.84
N PRO A 17 -3.81 -10.08 -7.31
CA PRO A 17 -2.81 -9.35 -6.55
C PRO A 17 -3.40 -8.05 -5.97
N ALA A 18 -2.95 -7.68 -4.77
CA ALA A 18 -3.28 -6.39 -4.19
C ALA A 18 -2.52 -5.28 -4.93
N LEU A 19 -3.14 -4.11 -5.05
CA LEU A 19 -2.58 -2.94 -5.70
C LEU A 19 -2.15 -1.94 -4.63
N LEU A 20 -1.06 -1.23 -4.87
CA LEU A 20 -0.61 -0.13 -4.02
C LEU A 20 -0.59 1.18 -4.80
N ARG A 21 -1.33 2.17 -4.31
CA ARG A 21 -1.34 3.56 -4.79
C ARG A 21 -0.55 4.42 -3.81
N TRP A 22 0.48 5.07 -4.33
CA TRP A 22 1.27 6.04 -3.57
C TRP A 22 0.55 7.39 -3.51
N PRO A 23 0.74 8.18 -2.44
CA PRO A 23 0.37 9.56 -2.48
C PRO A 23 1.28 10.35 -3.42
N GLU A 24 0.75 11.42 -3.99
CA GLU A 24 1.49 12.29 -4.89
C GLU A 24 2.72 12.88 -4.19
N GLY A 25 3.90 12.75 -4.83
CA GLY A 25 5.17 13.22 -4.28
C GLY A 25 5.87 12.28 -3.29
N ALA A 26 5.30 11.10 -2.98
CA ALA A 26 6.04 10.08 -2.25
C ALA A 26 7.09 9.42 -3.13
N ASP A 27 8.28 9.16 -2.58
CA ASP A 27 9.32 8.38 -3.24
C ASP A 27 9.01 6.87 -3.13
N PRO A 28 8.66 6.18 -4.23
CA PRO A 28 8.36 4.75 -4.20
C PRO A 28 9.56 3.91 -3.76
N ASN A 29 10.79 4.39 -3.98
CA ASN A 29 12.01 3.66 -3.62
C ASN A 29 12.13 3.46 -2.11
N LEU A 30 11.62 4.39 -1.30
CA LEU A 30 11.66 4.28 0.18
C LEU A 30 10.83 3.13 0.72
N LEU A 31 9.71 2.78 0.07
CA LEU A 31 8.98 1.57 0.42
C LEU A 31 9.60 0.35 -0.23
N VAL A 32 9.88 0.39 -1.54
CA VAL A 32 10.34 -0.79 -2.28
C VAL A 32 11.66 -1.34 -1.72
N SER A 33 12.57 -0.47 -1.26
CA SER A 33 13.84 -0.87 -0.62
C SER A 33 13.67 -1.67 0.69
N GLN A 34 12.48 -1.66 1.30
CA GLN A 34 12.19 -2.45 2.50
C GLN A 34 11.86 -3.91 2.19
N PHE A 35 11.61 -4.23 0.92
CA PHE A 35 11.18 -5.55 0.47
C PHE A 35 12.23 -6.20 -0.42
N PRO A 36 12.29 -7.55 -0.47
CA PRO A 36 13.19 -8.24 -1.38
C PRO A 36 12.87 -7.87 -2.83
N ALA A 37 13.90 -7.88 -3.68
CA ALA A 37 13.74 -7.65 -5.11
C ALA A 37 12.71 -8.62 -5.70
N GLY A 38 11.79 -8.10 -6.51
CA GLY A 38 10.69 -8.88 -7.09
C GLY A 38 9.46 -9.05 -6.19
N PHE A 39 9.44 -8.50 -4.97
CA PHE A 39 8.25 -8.52 -4.13
C PHE A 39 7.06 -7.78 -4.77
N PHE A 40 7.33 -6.62 -5.37
CA PHE A 40 6.35 -5.86 -6.14
C PHE A 40 6.54 -6.12 -7.64
N THR A 41 5.41 -6.25 -8.35
CA THR A 41 5.37 -6.32 -9.82
C THR A 41 4.62 -5.10 -10.36
N TRP A 42 5.19 -4.38 -11.30
CA TRP A 42 4.52 -3.23 -11.92
C TRP A 42 3.45 -3.68 -12.92
N ASP A 43 2.20 -3.31 -12.68
CA ASP A 43 1.11 -3.49 -13.64
C ASP A 43 1.03 -2.26 -14.57
N LYS A 44 1.28 -2.50 -15.87
CA LYS A 44 1.28 -1.45 -16.89
C LYS A 44 -0.12 -0.93 -17.24
N ASN A 45 -1.16 -1.74 -17.06
CA ASN A 45 -2.52 -1.36 -17.38
C ASN A 45 -3.11 -0.46 -16.28
N LEU A 46 -2.79 -0.80 -15.03
CA LEU A 46 -3.27 -0.07 -13.86
C LEU A 46 -2.32 1.06 -13.45
N CYS A 47 -1.11 1.09 -14.00
CA CYS A 47 -0.03 2.04 -13.66
C CYS A 47 0.25 2.06 -12.14
N CYS A 48 0.39 0.88 -11.53
CA CYS A 48 0.73 0.75 -10.11
C CYS A 48 1.53 -0.52 -9.82
N PRO A 49 2.28 -0.54 -8.69
CA PRO A 49 2.85 -1.78 -8.19
C PRO A 49 1.75 -2.68 -7.60
N THR A 50 1.92 -3.97 -7.83
CA THR A 50 1.05 -5.04 -7.33
C THR A 50 1.87 -6.03 -6.52
N PHE A 51 1.23 -6.73 -5.58
CA PHE A 51 1.88 -7.68 -4.68
C PHE A 51 0.89 -8.77 -4.24
N PRO A 52 1.35 -9.91 -3.69
CA PRO A 52 0.45 -10.97 -3.26
C PRO A 52 -0.55 -10.49 -2.20
N ALA A 53 -1.84 -10.74 -2.39
CA ALA A 53 -2.89 -10.26 -1.48
C ALA A 53 -2.73 -10.75 -0.03
N GLY A 54 -2.10 -11.91 0.18
CA GLY A 54 -1.77 -12.41 1.52
C GLY A 54 -0.72 -11.59 2.27
N GLN A 55 -0.06 -10.63 1.63
CA GLN A 55 1.00 -9.79 2.20
C GLN A 55 0.53 -8.36 2.57
N VAL A 56 -0.78 -8.10 2.54
CA VAL A 56 -1.35 -6.77 2.86
C VAL A 56 -0.85 -6.25 4.20
N SER A 57 -0.89 -7.07 5.26
CA SER A 57 -0.44 -6.65 6.60
C SER A 57 1.02 -6.19 6.60
N THR A 58 1.91 -6.94 5.93
CA THR A 58 3.33 -6.60 5.83
C THR A 58 3.56 -5.28 5.08
N VAL A 59 2.81 -5.04 3.99
CA VAL A 59 2.87 -3.78 3.24
C VAL A 59 2.34 -2.61 4.05
N VAL A 60 1.22 -2.78 4.77
CA VAL A 60 0.65 -1.77 5.66
C VAL A 60 1.65 -1.38 6.76
N GLU A 61 2.28 -2.35 7.42
CA GLU A 61 3.27 -2.10 8.46
C GLU A 61 4.49 -1.33 7.93
N ALA A 62 4.97 -1.67 6.73
CA ALA A 62 6.07 -0.96 6.09
C ALA A 62 5.71 0.48 5.73
N LEU A 63 4.49 0.72 5.24
CA LEU A 63 3.98 2.06 4.97
C LEU A 63 3.90 2.90 6.25
N PHE A 64 3.54 2.31 7.39
CA PHE A 64 3.45 3.04 8.65
C PHE A 64 4.78 3.59 9.17
N LYS A 65 5.92 3.11 8.66
CA LYS A 65 7.22 3.71 9.00
C LYS A 65 7.34 5.14 8.46
N ASP A 66 6.67 5.43 7.35
CA ASP A 66 6.80 6.71 6.64
C ASP A 66 5.46 7.51 6.65
N PHE A 67 4.32 6.83 6.79
CA PHE A 67 2.98 7.41 6.78
C PHE A 67 2.26 7.22 8.12
N THR A 68 1.40 8.17 8.49
CA THR A 68 0.61 8.08 9.74
C THR A 68 -0.71 7.33 9.54
N TYR A 69 -1.24 7.34 8.31
CA TYR A 69 -2.45 6.63 7.94
C TYR A 69 -2.23 5.87 6.64
N VAL A 70 -2.96 4.78 6.46
CA VAL A 70 -3.00 3.98 5.24
C VAL A 70 -4.47 3.71 4.91
N GLY A 71 -4.86 3.97 3.66
CA GLY A 71 -6.17 3.59 3.14
C GLY A 71 -6.18 2.10 2.76
N ILE A 72 -7.21 1.39 3.18
CA ILE A 72 -7.48 0.00 2.78
C ILE A 72 -8.83 -0.01 2.07
N ARG A 73 -8.82 -0.41 0.80
CA ARG A 73 -10.01 -0.49 -0.04
C ARG A 73 -10.16 -1.90 -0.58
N SER A 74 -11.40 -2.36 -0.71
CA SER A 74 -11.70 -3.66 -1.30
C SER A 74 -12.95 -3.57 -2.16
N GLY A 75 -12.99 -4.32 -3.25
CA GLY A 75 -14.16 -4.40 -4.11
C GLY A 75 -13.91 -5.14 -5.41
N LYS A 76 -14.87 -5.06 -6.32
CA LYS A 76 -14.77 -5.69 -7.65
C LYS A 76 -13.74 -4.99 -8.52
N SER A 77 -13.69 -3.67 -8.42
CA SER A 77 -12.73 -2.79 -9.09
C SER A 77 -12.50 -1.53 -8.26
N GLU A 78 -11.47 -0.73 -8.58
CA GLU A 78 -11.25 0.57 -7.92
C GLU A 78 -12.45 1.54 -8.08
N LYS A 79 -13.37 1.27 -9.01
CA LYS A 79 -14.61 2.04 -9.23
C LYS A 79 -15.84 1.44 -8.53
N GLU A 80 -15.79 0.15 -8.21
CA GLU A 80 -16.86 -0.60 -7.56
C GLU A 80 -16.38 -1.08 -6.20
N LEU A 81 -16.23 -0.12 -5.27
CA LEU A 81 -15.79 -0.36 -3.91
C LEU A 81 -16.92 -1.00 -3.08
N GLU A 82 -16.57 -2.04 -2.34
CA GLU A 82 -17.45 -2.70 -1.37
C GLU A 82 -17.05 -2.34 0.07
N TYR A 83 -15.77 -2.04 0.29
CA TYR A 83 -15.21 -1.65 1.57
C TYR A 83 -14.16 -0.55 1.40
N GLU A 84 -14.20 0.46 2.26
CA GLU A 84 -13.17 1.47 2.40
C GLU A 84 -12.96 1.78 3.89
N ASN A 85 -11.70 1.75 4.32
CA ASN A 85 -11.32 2.14 5.66
C ASN A 85 -9.97 2.86 5.64
N ARG A 86 -9.74 3.70 6.64
CA ARG A 86 -8.49 4.42 6.83
C ARG A 86 -7.90 4.03 8.18
N VAL A 87 -6.80 3.29 8.14
CA VAL A 87 -6.17 2.74 9.34
C VAL A 87 -5.08 3.70 9.81
N LYS A 88 -5.11 4.03 11.10
CA LYS A 88 -4.08 4.84 11.76
C LYS A 88 -2.90 3.96 12.16
N ARG A 89 -1.68 4.49 12.07
CA ARG A 89 -0.47 3.84 12.58
C ARG A 89 -0.66 3.38 14.02
N PRO A 90 -0.50 2.08 14.31
CA PRO A 90 -0.47 1.56 15.67
C PRO A 90 0.70 2.14 16.47
N ALA A 91 0.50 2.32 17.78
CA ALA A 91 1.51 2.93 18.66
C ALA A 91 2.84 2.14 18.75
N HIS A 92 2.81 0.83 18.51
CA HIS A 92 4.00 -0.02 18.56
C HIS A 92 4.88 0.10 17.30
N ILE A 93 4.35 0.60 16.18
CA ILE A 93 5.13 0.81 14.95
C ILE A 93 5.79 2.18 15.02
N ARG A 94 7.13 2.18 15.14
CA ARG A 94 7.91 3.41 15.20
C ARG A 94 8.11 4.00 13.80
N PRO A 95 7.99 5.32 13.63
CA PRO A 95 8.38 5.98 12.39
C PRO A 95 9.87 5.76 12.11
N ARG A 96 10.25 5.76 10.84
CA ARG A 96 11.66 5.73 10.43
C ARG A 96 12.37 6.97 10.98
N GLU A 97 13.54 6.79 11.57
CA GLU A 97 14.39 7.93 11.93
C GLU A 97 14.79 8.64 10.64
N LYS A 98 14.37 9.90 10.49
CA LYS A 98 14.90 10.74 9.43
C LYS A 98 16.35 11.04 9.81
N SER A 99 17.29 10.34 9.19
CA SER A 99 18.69 10.74 9.21
C SER A 99 18.79 12.09 8.51
N TYR A 100 18.75 13.18 9.27
CA TYR A 100 19.23 14.46 8.78
C TYR A 100 20.75 14.32 8.64
N GLN A 101 21.21 14.07 7.41
CA GLN A 101 22.59 14.35 7.01
C GLN A 101 22.63 15.75 6.41
#